data_AF-A0A6C0EW69-F1
#
_entry.id   AF-A0A6C0EW69-F1
#
_cell.length_a   1.000
_cell.length_b   1.000
_cell.length_c   1.000
_cell.angle_alpha   90.00
_cell.angle_beta   90.00
_cell.angle_gamma   90.00
#
_symmetry.space_group_name_H-M   'P 1'
#
loop_
_entity.id
_entity.type
_entity.pdbx_description
1 polymer ?
#
loop_
_entity_poly.entity_id
_entity_poly.type
_entity_poly.pdbx_seq_one_letter_code
_entity_poly.pdbx_strand_id
1 'polypeptide(L)'
;LGLLITDGSISAKGTGTLFLGHILDVKQVIDDLELFCDINQKKFESRNYYTINIPSILMNDILEIKGLLRGRKVNQPGTLPDFILDENCPRPIVREFLAGMFGGDGHTCVLGMHRGKRDILSSVSFSQTKTYEHRVSLQKMFEDIQKLLAKCGIHNTTIQKPKETSFSKHKFETKDKADNSGRSFQLTLHLPIEQLIPFSEKVGFRYCCHKSQRLEAGVSYRRLREGVMRQHNWMVNRVNEITKFKEIKEKTPEKNVPTKKAILQAVDELKKTEGLLHEYGIPSTHDITDHLIKGTEFGKFTAKGFPTAEEFLEKIGALDWFKNESVKCLPSEDDVDADADADAALGGDNDDTGNYGVTRDCGSIPTMNLTVVSRIPVGPKQVYDISVEDTHSFLANGIVAHNCMVSHGAARFTRGRLYDASDKYQVHVCRDCGMIAAYNDKMGIHCCRTCDNRTNFAYVEIPYACKLLFQELQTMNIAPRIMT
;
A
#
# COMPACT_ATOMS: atom_id res chain seq x y z
N LEU A 1 -0.30 -9.90 -13.66
CA LEU A 1 1.03 -10.21 -14.25
C LEU A 1 2.17 -10.20 -13.22
N GLY A 2 2.40 -9.10 -12.47
CA GLY A 2 3.47 -9.04 -11.46
C GLY A 2 3.39 -10.18 -10.43
N LEU A 3 2.20 -10.45 -9.90
CA LEU A 3 1.96 -11.59 -9.00
C LEU A 3 2.20 -12.95 -9.68
N LEU A 4 1.77 -13.12 -10.93
CA LEU A 4 1.91 -14.37 -11.69
C LEU A 4 3.38 -14.79 -11.87
N ILE A 5 4.26 -13.81 -12.10
CA ILE A 5 5.69 -14.07 -12.29
C ILE A 5 6.44 -14.31 -10.97
N THR A 6 5.89 -13.87 -9.83
CA THR A 6 6.41 -14.14 -8.48
C THR A 6 5.67 -15.33 -7.87
N ASP A 7 4.62 -15.08 -7.09
CA ASP A 7 3.74 -16.05 -6.40
C ASP A 7 2.65 -16.61 -7.33
N GLY A 8 3.09 -17.07 -8.50
CA GLY A 8 2.25 -17.79 -9.45
C GLY A 8 3.08 -18.79 -10.25
N SER A 9 2.43 -19.53 -11.14
CA SER A 9 3.09 -20.44 -12.05
C SER A 9 2.40 -20.47 -13.40
N ILE A 10 3.20 -20.60 -14.45
CA ILE A 10 2.73 -20.91 -15.80
C ILE A 10 3.31 -22.28 -16.12
N SER A 11 2.47 -23.28 -16.34
CA SER A 11 2.93 -24.63 -16.67
C SER A 11 3.55 -24.67 -18.07
N ALA A 12 4.28 -25.75 -18.38
CA ALA A 12 4.77 -25.99 -19.73
C ALA A 12 3.63 -26.08 -20.78
N LYS A 13 2.41 -26.46 -20.33
CA LYS A 13 1.21 -26.53 -21.15
C LYS A 13 0.48 -25.18 -21.28
N GLY A 14 0.99 -24.11 -20.67
CA GLY A 14 0.40 -22.77 -20.72
C GLY A 14 -0.69 -22.50 -19.68
N THR A 15 -0.92 -23.40 -18.73
CA THR A 15 -1.91 -23.16 -17.65
C THR A 15 -1.33 -22.23 -16.59
N GLY A 16 -2.05 -21.16 -16.25
CA GLY A 16 -1.65 -20.20 -15.23
C GLY A 16 -2.35 -20.43 -13.89
N THR A 17 -1.60 -20.43 -12.80
CA THR A 17 -2.12 -20.55 -11.43
C THR A 17 -1.48 -19.49 -10.54
N LEU A 18 -2.28 -18.80 -9.73
CA LEU A 18 -1.85 -17.85 -8.71
C LEU A 18 -1.91 -18.50 -7.33
N PHE A 19 -0.97 -18.15 -6.46
CA PHE A 19 -0.89 -18.61 -5.08
C PHE A 19 -1.07 -17.43 -4.14
N LEU A 20 -1.98 -17.56 -3.17
CA LEU A 20 -2.38 -16.47 -2.30
C LEU A 20 -2.39 -16.93 -0.84
N GLY A 21 -2.06 -16.01 0.07
CA GLY A 21 -1.97 -16.33 1.49
C GLY A 21 -3.26 -16.14 2.29
N HIS A 22 -4.24 -15.40 1.77
CA HIS A 22 -5.40 -14.94 2.53
C HIS A 22 -6.66 -14.84 1.65
N ILE A 23 -7.84 -15.09 2.24
CA ILE A 23 -9.12 -15.09 1.50
C ILE A 23 -9.50 -13.73 0.90
N LEU A 24 -9.14 -12.64 1.57
CA LEU A 24 -9.34 -11.29 1.03
C LEU A 24 -8.54 -11.02 -0.23
N ASP A 25 -7.32 -11.55 -0.33
CA ASP A 25 -6.52 -11.43 -1.54
C ASP A 25 -7.15 -12.26 -2.67
N VAL A 26 -7.76 -13.41 -2.34
CA VAL A 26 -8.53 -14.24 -3.30
C VAL A 26 -9.71 -13.45 -3.86
N LYS A 27 -10.51 -12.83 -2.98
CA LYS A 27 -11.65 -11.99 -3.39
C LYS A 27 -11.19 -10.86 -4.32
N GLN A 28 -10.09 -10.19 -3.98
CA GLN A 28 -9.53 -9.11 -4.80
C GLN A 28 -9.06 -9.60 -6.18
N VAL A 29 -8.40 -10.75 -6.26
CA VAL A 29 -7.97 -11.32 -7.55
C VAL A 29 -9.16 -11.76 -8.40
N ILE A 30 -10.18 -12.39 -7.79
CA ILE A 30 -11.41 -12.79 -8.49
C ILE A 30 -12.10 -11.56 -9.08
N ASP A 31 -12.31 -10.56 -8.24
CA ASP A 31 -12.88 -9.27 -8.59
C ASP A 31 -12.22 -8.64 -9.83
N ASP A 32 -10.90 -8.69 -9.91
CA ASP A 32 -10.12 -8.12 -11.02
C ASP A 32 -10.13 -9.03 -12.26
N LEU A 33 -10.14 -10.36 -12.08
CA LEU A 33 -10.21 -11.32 -13.18
C LEU A 33 -11.60 -11.33 -13.86
N GLU A 34 -12.68 -11.13 -13.09
CA GLU A 34 -14.06 -11.02 -13.60
C GLU A 34 -14.27 -9.84 -14.56
N LEU A 35 -13.38 -8.84 -14.53
CA LEU A 35 -13.39 -7.76 -15.53
C LEU A 35 -13.00 -8.23 -16.93
N PHE A 36 -12.34 -9.39 -17.05
CA PHE A 36 -11.83 -9.93 -18.31
C PHE A 36 -12.52 -11.23 -18.73
N CYS A 37 -12.87 -12.09 -17.77
CA CYS A 37 -13.44 -13.41 -18.07
C CYS A 37 -14.23 -13.98 -16.89
N ASP A 38 -15.22 -14.81 -17.22
CA ASP A 38 -15.98 -15.55 -16.21
C ASP A 38 -15.11 -16.59 -15.48
N ILE A 39 -15.26 -16.65 -14.16
CA ILE A 39 -14.51 -17.59 -13.30
C ILE A 39 -15.45 -18.69 -12.83
N ASN A 40 -15.20 -19.92 -13.30
CA ASN A 40 -15.98 -21.10 -12.93
C ASN A 40 -15.42 -21.87 -11.71
N GLN A 41 -14.27 -21.44 -11.18
CA GLN A 41 -13.63 -22.09 -10.04
C GLN A 41 -14.47 -21.86 -8.77
N LYS A 42 -14.86 -22.95 -8.10
CA LYS A 42 -15.65 -22.89 -6.85
C LYS A 42 -14.85 -23.15 -5.58
N LYS A 43 -13.70 -23.83 -5.70
CA LYS A 43 -12.84 -24.20 -4.57
C LYS A 43 -11.48 -23.53 -4.72
N PHE A 44 -11.10 -22.73 -3.74
CA PHE A 44 -9.87 -21.95 -3.76
C PHE A 44 -8.83 -22.45 -2.76
N GLU A 45 -9.28 -23.06 -1.66
CA GLU A 45 -8.42 -23.55 -0.58
C GLU A 45 -7.53 -24.73 -0.99
N SER A 46 -6.25 -24.65 -0.61
CA SER A 46 -5.25 -25.68 -0.82
C SER A 46 -4.32 -25.79 0.40
N ARG A 47 -4.64 -26.68 1.35
CA ARG A 47 -3.89 -26.95 2.59
C ARG A 47 -3.61 -25.68 3.40
N ASN A 48 -2.53 -24.96 3.08
CA ASN A 48 -2.02 -23.79 3.81
C ASN A 48 -1.95 -22.51 2.94
N TYR A 49 -2.56 -22.51 1.75
CA TYR A 49 -2.66 -21.35 0.86
C TYR A 49 -3.91 -21.47 0.00
N TYR A 50 -4.22 -20.43 -0.78
CA TYR A 50 -5.28 -20.43 -1.76
C TYR A 50 -4.72 -20.43 -3.18
N THR A 51 -5.47 -21.01 -4.09
CA THR A 51 -5.12 -21.13 -5.51
C THR A 51 -6.21 -20.54 -6.37
N ILE A 52 -5.82 -19.79 -7.39
CA ILE A 52 -6.73 -19.35 -8.46
C ILE A 52 -6.13 -19.79 -9.79
N ASN A 53 -6.90 -20.56 -10.54
CA ASN A 53 -6.55 -20.92 -11.91
C ASN A 53 -7.06 -19.83 -12.85
N ILE A 54 -6.14 -19.24 -13.60
CA ILE A 54 -6.49 -18.21 -14.58
C ILE A 54 -7.18 -18.92 -15.76
N PRO A 55 -8.38 -18.48 -16.18
CA PRO A 55 -9.09 -19.09 -17.30
C PRO A 55 -8.24 -19.15 -18.57
N SER A 56 -8.38 -20.24 -19.34
CA SER A 56 -7.56 -20.50 -20.52
C SER A 56 -7.66 -19.40 -21.59
N ILE A 57 -8.82 -18.77 -21.71
CA ILE A 57 -9.07 -17.65 -22.64
C ILE A 57 -8.08 -16.52 -22.36
N LEU A 58 -8.06 -16.02 -21.12
CA LEU A 58 -7.15 -14.96 -20.70
C LEU A 58 -5.69 -15.41 -20.71
N MET A 59 -5.43 -16.68 -20.38
CA MET A 59 -4.07 -17.22 -20.43
C MET A 59 -3.50 -17.23 -21.84
N ASN A 60 -4.31 -17.49 -22.88
CA ASN A 60 -3.81 -17.45 -24.25
C ASN A 60 -3.25 -16.07 -24.61
N ASP A 61 -3.96 -15.00 -24.26
CA ASP A 61 -3.51 -13.62 -24.48
C ASP A 61 -2.26 -13.29 -23.64
N ILE A 62 -2.24 -13.72 -22.37
CA ILE A 62 -1.07 -13.52 -21.50
C ILE A 62 0.16 -14.21 -22.09
N LEU A 63 0.02 -15.40 -22.68
CA LEU A 63 1.14 -16.19 -23.20
C LEU A 63 1.79 -15.57 -24.45
N GLU A 64 1.13 -14.63 -25.13
CA GLU A 64 1.68 -13.86 -26.25
C GLU A 64 2.67 -12.78 -25.78
N ILE A 65 2.60 -12.40 -24.51
CA ILE A 65 3.49 -11.40 -23.93
C ILE A 65 4.92 -11.97 -23.86
N LYS A 66 5.82 -11.34 -24.62
CA LYS A 66 7.25 -11.66 -24.63
C LYS A 66 7.88 -11.38 -23.27
N GLY A 67 8.81 -12.25 -22.85
CA GLY A 67 9.52 -12.15 -21.57
C GLY A 67 8.87 -12.91 -20.41
N LEU A 68 7.75 -13.60 -20.62
CA LEU A 68 7.15 -14.48 -19.59
C LEU A 68 7.79 -15.87 -19.58
N LEU A 69 8.17 -16.32 -18.37
CA LEU A 69 8.79 -17.63 -18.15
C LEU A 69 7.72 -18.73 -17.96
N ARG A 70 7.97 -19.92 -18.54
CA ARG A 70 7.10 -21.10 -18.43
C ARG A 70 7.82 -22.25 -17.75
N GLY A 71 7.15 -22.99 -16.88
CA GLY A 71 7.72 -24.10 -16.13
C GLY A 71 8.65 -23.65 -14.99
N ARG A 72 9.76 -24.38 -14.78
CA ARG A 72 10.66 -24.14 -13.64
C ARG A 72 11.47 -22.85 -13.82
N LYS A 73 10.98 -21.75 -13.24
CA LYS A 73 11.58 -20.40 -13.33
C LYS A 73 13.02 -20.33 -12.82
N VAL A 74 13.37 -21.09 -11.79
CA VAL A 74 14.70 -21.03 -11.12
C VAL A 74 15.85 -21.41 -12.09
N ASN A 75 15.57 -22.30 -13.03
CA ASN A 75 16.54 -22.83 -14.01
C ASN A 75 16.43 -22.12 -15.38
N GLN A 76 15.91 -20.89 -15.38
CA GLN A 76 15.75 -20.08 -16.59
C GLN A 76 16.32 -18.68 -16.36
N PRO A 77 16.74 -17.96 -17.41
CA PRO A 77 17.18 -16.58 -17.30
C PRO A 77 16.17 -15.69 -16.56
N GLY A 78 16.66 -14.77 -15.73
CA GLY A 78 15.83 -13.71 -15.14
C GLY A 78 15.41 -12.72 -16.22
N THR A 79 14.11 -12.55 -16.44
CA THR A 79 13.53 -11.67 -17.44
C THR A 79 12.26 -11.02 -16.90
N LEU A 80 11.94 -9.84 -17.43
CA LEU A 80 10.67 -9.16 -17.22
C LEU A 80 9.94 -9.05 -18.57
N PRO A 81 8.62 -8.85 -18.59
CA PRO A 81 7.88 -8.65 -19.83
C PRO A 81 8.40 -7.46 -20.64
N ASP A 82 8.58 -7.61 -21.95
CA ASP A 82 9.22 -6.57 -22.78
C ASP A 82 8.48 -5.22 -22.70
N PHE A 83 7.15 -5.25 -22.67
CA PHE A 83 6.33 -4.03 -22.59
C PHE A 83 6.54 -3.23 -21.30
N ILE A 84 6.98 -3.87 -20.21
CA ILE A 84 7.23 -3.15 -18.96
C ILE A 84 8.57 -2.41 -19.01
N LEU A 85 9.50 -2.92 -19.80
CA LEU A 85 10.83 -2.34 -20.00
C LEU A 85 10.83 -1.19 -21.03
N ASP A 86 9.73 -1.02 -21.77
CA ASP A 86 9.55 0.11 -22.68
C ASP A 86 9.54 1.44 -21.91
N GLU A 87 10.36 2.38 -22.38
CA GLU A 87 10.43 3.73 -21.81
C GLU A 87 9.08 4.47 -21.86
N ASN A 88 8.26 4.18 -22.88
CA ASN A 88 6.93 4.76 -23.07
C ASN A 88 5.84 4.11 -22.22
N CYS A 89 6.14 3.01 -21.52
CA CYS A 89 5.15 2.32 -20.70
C CYS A 89 4.56 3.28 -19.63
N PRO A 90 3.23 3.49 -19.59
CA PRO A 90 2.60 4.41 -18.65
C PRO A 90 2.98 4.12 -17.20
N ARG A 91 3.31 5.17 -16.45
CA ARG A 91 3.70 5.05 -15.02
C ARG A 91 2.69 4.28 -14.16
N PRO A 92 1.35 4.42 -14.32
CA PRO A 92 0.39 3.61 -13.56
C PRO A 92 0.53 2.10 -13.80
N ILE A 93 0.82 1.68 -15.03
CA ILE A 93 1.01 0.27 -15.38
C ILE A 93 2.27 -0.28 -14.69
N VAL A 94 3.36 0.49 -14.72
CA VAL A 94 4.61 0.14 -14.01
C VAL A 94 4.38 0.01 -12.50
N ARG A 95 3.59 0.91 -11.90
CA ARG A 95 3.24 0.86 -10.48
C ARG A 95 2.49 -0.42 -10.12
N GLU A 96 1.41 -0.73 -10.83
CA GLU A 96 0.61 -1.93 -10.54
C GLU A 96 1.37 -3.23 -10.80
N PHE A 97 2.21 -3.25 -11.83
CA PHE A 97 3.09 -4.39 -12.09
C PHE A 97 4.08 -4.63 -10.94
N LEU A 98 4.81 -3.58 -10.52
CA LEU A 98 5.74 -3.66 -9.38
C LEU A 98 5.01 -4.02 -8.09
N ALA A 99 3.86 -3.42 -7.82
CA ALA A 99 3.09 -3.67 -6.61
C ALA A 99 2.60 -5.13 -6.52
N GLY A 100 2.26 -5.76 -7.66
CA GLY A 100 2.01 -7.20 -7.73
C GLY A 100 3.26 -8.06 -7.54
N MET A 101 4.41 -7.64 -8.09
CA MET A 101 5.69 -8.35 -7.86
C MET A 101 6.09 -8.34 -6.38
N PHE A 102 6.08 -7.16 -5.76
CA PHE A 102 6.35 -7.00 -4.33
C PHE A 102 5.28 -7.71 -3.49
N GLY A 103 4.03 -7.74 -3.94
CA GLY A 103 2.96 -8.54 -3.36
C GLY A 103 3.35 -10.01 -3.16
N GLY A 104 3.96 -10.63 -4.17
CA GLY A 104 4.45 -12.02 -4.09
C GLY A 104 5.82 -12.17 -3.40
N ASP A 105 6.89 -11.73 -4.05
CA ASP A 105 8.28 -11.98 -3.58
C ASP A 105 8.87 -10.85 -2.72
N GLY A 106 8.10 -9.80 -2.43
CA GLY A 106 8.53 -8.69 -1.59
C GLY A 106 8.48 -9.01 -0.09
N HIS A 107 9.40 -8.41 0.66
CA HIS A 107 9.47 -8.44 2.11
C HIS A 107 9.00 -7.10 2.67
N THR A 108 8.05 -7.14 3.61
CA THR A 108 7.55 -5.96 4.32
C THR A 108 8.42 -5.64 5.55
N CYS A 109 8.03 -4.63 6.32
CA CYS A 109 8.66 -4.25 7.57
C CYS A 109 8.66 -5.38 8.59
N VAL A 110 9.79 -5.56 9.27
CA VAL A 110 9.99 -6.51 10.37
C VAL A 110 10.63 -5.77 11.54
N LEU A 111 10.27 -6.19 12.75
CA LEU A 111 10.88 -5.70 13.98
C LEU A 111 12.11 -6.54 14.34
N GLY A 112 13.29 -5.96 14.11
CA GLY A 112 14.58 -6.54 14.49
C GLY A 112 14.94 -6.25 15.94
N MET A 113 15.60 -7.21 16.58
CA MET A 113 16.17 -7.03 17.93
C MET A 113 17.49 -6.25 17.87
N HIS A 114 17.64 -5.28 18.78
CA HIS A 114 18.87 -4.56 19.05
C HIS A 114 19.08 -4.47 20.57
N ARG A 115 20.18 -5.01 21.08
CA ARG A 115 20.52 -5.01 22.52
C ARG A 115 19.37 -5.51 23.42
N GLY A 116 18.64 -6.53 22.97
CA GLY A 116 17.54 -7.14 23.73
C GLY A 116 16.17 -6.46 23.60
N LYS A 117 16.06 -5.34 22.86
CA LYS A 117 14.78 -4.65 22.57
C LYS A 117 14.46 -4.66 21.07
N ARG A 118 13.20 -4.69 20.64
CA ARG A 118 12.83 -4.60 19.22
C ARG A 118 12.78 -3.15 18.75
N ASP A 119 13.95 -2.55 18.56
CA ASP A 119 14.10 -1.13 18.22
C ASP A 119 14.31 -0.86 16.71
N ILE A 120 14.69 -1.88 15.93
CA ILE A 120 15.02 -1.69 14.51
C ILE A 120 13.83 -2.10 13.65
N LEU A 121 13.12 -1.12 13.11
CA LEU A 121 12.14 -1.35 12.05
C LEU A 121 12.87 -1.49 10.71
N SER A 122 12.79 -2.66 10.08
CA SER A 122 13.36 -2.87 8.75
C SER A 122 12.53 -2.16 7.67
N SER A 123 13.18 -1.83 6.56
CA SER A 123 12.51 -1.34 5.36
C SER A 123 12.02 -2.50 4.48
N VAL A 124 11.41 -2.14 3.35
CA VAL A 124 10.96 -3.07 2.31
C VAL A 124 12.16 -3.61 1.52
N SER A 125 12.09 -4.89 1.15
CA SER A 125 13.05 -5.47 0.21
C SER A 125 12.37 -6.43 -0.76
N PHE A 126 13.07 -6.82 -1.81
CA PHE A 126 12.59 -7.77 -2.81
C PHE A 126 13.69 -8.78 -3.07
N SER A 127 13.36 -10.07 -3.14
CA SER A 127 14.39 -11.09 -3.39
C SER A 127 13.91 -12.18 -4.32
N GLN A 128 14.80 -12.67 -5.16
CA GLN A 128 14.53 -13.82 -6.02
C GLN A 128 15.74 -14.73 -6.14
N THR A 129 15.48 -15.99 -6.47
CA THR A 129 16.48 -17.04 -6.55
C THR A 129 16.57 -17.60 -7.97
N LYS A 130 17.80 -17.81 -8.46
CA LYS A 130 18.11 -18.49 -9.73
C LYS A 130 19.30 -19.42 -9.56
N THR A 131 19.50 -20.34 -10.51
CA THR A 131 20.73 -21.13 -10.58
C THR A 131 21.94 -20.27 -10.92
N TYR A 132 23.15 -20.75 -10.56
CA TYR A 132 24.41 -20.05 -10.78
C TYR A 132 24.63 -19.60 -12.23
N GLU A 133 24.19 -20.41 -13.20
CA GLU A 133 24.29 -20.14 -14.64
C GLU A 133 23.52 -18.87 -15.04
N HIS A 134 22.44 -18.55 -14.35
CA HIS A 134 21.57 -17.42 -14.65
C HIS A 134 21.81 -16.20 -13.76
N ARG A 135 22.86 -16.19 -12.93
CA ARG A 135 23.17 -15.07 -12.02
C ARG A 135 23.31 -13.73 -12.72
N VAL A 136 23.89 -13.71 -13.93
CA VAL A 136 24.09 -12.48 -14.71
C VAL A 136 22.74 -11.92 -15.20
N SER A 137 21.86 -12.79 -15.69
CA SER A 137 20.50 -12.39 -16.09
C SER A 137 19.66 -11.93 -14.89
N LEU A 138 19.83 -12.55 -13.72
CA LEU A 138 19.17 -12.14 -12.48
C LEU A 138 19.64 -10.74 -12.04
N GLN A 139 20.94 -10.47 -12.12
CA GLN A 139 21.51 -9.15 -11.82
C GLN A 139 20.93 -8.08 -12.75
N LYS A 140 20.90 -8.33 -14.06
CA LYS A 140 20.29 -7.42 -15.04
C LYS A 140 18.81 -7.16 -14.74
N MET A 141 18.05 -8.21 -14.45
CA MET A 141 16.64 -8.08 -14.08
C MET A 141 16.45 -7.19 -12.84
N PHE A 142 17.33 -7.29 -11.83
CA PHE A 142 17.26 -6.43 -10.65
C PHE A 142 17.60 -4.97 -10.97
N GLU A 143 18.58 -4.72 -11.84
CA GLU A 143 18.89 -3.37 -12.34
C GLU A 143 17.70 -2.77 -13.10
N ASP A 144 16.99 -3.58 -13.87
CA ASP A 144 15.76 -3.15 -14.55
C ASP A 144 14.65 -2.83 -13.54
N ILE A 145 14.46 -3.66 -12.50
CA ILE A 145 13.54 -3.35 -11.38
C ILE A 145 13.92 -2.02 -10.70
N GLN A 146 15.22 -1.73 -10.49
CA GLN A 146 15.67 -0.45 -9.92
C GLN A 146 15.27 0.74 -10.80
N LYS A 147 15.41 0.63 -12.13
CA LYS A 147 14.99 1.68 -13.08
C LYS A 147 13.47 1.89 -13.03
N LEU A 148 12.69 0.81 -12.97
CA LEU A 148 11.22 0.90 -12.86
C LEU A 148 10.80 1.56 -11.55
N LEU A 149 11.45 1.22 -10.42
CA LEU A 149 11.24 1.88 -9.13
C LEU A 149 11.58 3.38 -9.20
N ALA A 150 12.69 3.75 -9.86
CA ALA A 150 13.06 5.15 -10.07
C ALA A 150 12.02 5.90 -10.90
N LYS A 151 11.47 5.29 -11.96
CA LYS A 151 10.34 5.84 -12.75
C LYS A 151 9.08 6.02 -11.90
N CYS A 152 8.89 5.18 -10.89
CA CYS A 152 7.83 5.34 -9.89
C CYS A 152 8.14 6.38 -8.81
N GLY A 153 9.34 6.97 -8.78
CA GLY A 153 9.76 7.98 -7.80
C GLY A 153 10.25 7.37 -6.50
N ILE A 154 10.90 6.20 -6.59
CA ILE A 154 11.57 5.48 -5.52
C ILE A 154 13.05 5.36 -5.86
N HIS A 155 13.92 5.98 -5.09
CA HIS A 155 15.33 6.17 -5.43
C HIS A 155 16.28 5.53 -4.41
N ASN A 156 17.59 5.52 -4.70
CA ASN A 156 18.64 5.06 -3.79
C ASN A 156 18.47 3.60 -3.31
N THR A 157 17.83 2.75 -4.12
CA THR A 157 17.72 1.33 -3.83
C THR A 157 19.09 0.66 -3.98
N THR A 158 19.34 -0.39 -3.21
CA THR A 158 20.63 -1.10 -3.24
C THR A 158 20.43 -2.58 -3.55
N ILE A 159 21.27 -3.12 -4.44
CA ILE A 159 21.31 -4.56 -4.73
C ILE A 159 22.43 -5.18 -3.89
N GLN A 160 22.08 -6.11 -3.00
CA GLN A 160 23.05 -6.85 -2.20
C GLN A 160 23.83 -7.85 -3.05
N LYS A 161 25.01 -8.25 -2.59
CA LYS A 161 25.78 -9.33 -3.23
C LYS A 161 24.97 -10.64 -3.23
N PRO A 162 25.02 -11.44 -4.32
CA PRO A 162 24.35 -12.73 -4.38
C PRO A 162 24.78 -13.64 -3.22
N LYS A 163 23.81 -14.29 -2.57
CA LYS A 163 24.05 -15.24 -1.48
C LYS A 163 23.56 -16.62 -1.89
N GLU A 164 24.38 -17.65 -1.67
CA GLU A 164 23.93 -19.03 -1.87
C GLU A 164 22.81 -19.36 -0.85
N THR A 165 21.73 -19.96 -1.34
CA THR A 165 20.58 -20.31 -0.50
C THR A 165 20.95 -21.42 0.49
N SER A 166 20.32 -21.43 1.67
CA SER A 166 20.54 -22.48 2.67
C SER A 166 20.22 -23.86 2.12
N PHE A 167 19.15 -23.98 1.32
CA PHE A 167 18.79 -25.23 0.65
C PHE A 167 19.90 -25.72 -0.30
N SER A 168 20.50 -24.82 -1.09
CA SER A 168 21.64 -25.16 -1.95
C SER A 168 22.83 -25.62 -1.12
N LYS A 169 23.17 -24.88 -0.06
CA LYS A 169 24.29 -25.22 0.83
C LYS A 169 24.17 -26.63 1.40
N HIS A 170 23.00 -26.99 1.94
CA HIS A 170 22.75 -28.33 2.47
C HIS A 170 22.77 -29.41 1.39
N LYS A 171 22.17 -29.14 0.22
CA LYS A 171 22.12 -30.11 -0.89
C LYS A 171 23.51 -30.43 -1.46
N PHE A 172 24.42 -29.46 -1.45
CA PHE A 172 25.74 -29.56 -2.06
C PHE A 172 26.88 -29.56 -1.02
N GLU A 173 26.55 -29.83 0.26
CA GLU A 173 27.50 -29.82 1.38
C GLU A 173 28.66 -30.81 1.20
N THR A 174 28.38 -31.96 0.57
CA THR A 174 29.35 -33.04 0.31
C THR A 174 30.01 -32.98 -1.07
N LYS A 175 29.67 -31.98 -1.91
CA LYS A 175 30.26 -31.81 -3.25
C LYS A 175 31.37 -30.77 -3.24
N ASP A 176 32.25 -30.83 -4.24
CA ASP A 176 33.32 -29.85 -4.43
C ASP A 176 32.79 -28.41 -4.40
N LYS A 177 33.39 -27.58 -3.54
CA LYS A 177 33.06 -26.15 -3.40
C LYS A 177 33.37 -25.33 -4.66
N ALA A 178 34.21 -25.88 -5.55
CA ALA A 178 34.55 -25.26 -6.84
C ALA A 178 33.46 -25.50 -7.91
N ASP A 179 32.64 -26.54 -7.79
CA ASP A 179 31.54 -26.82 -8.72
C ASP A 179 30.28 -26.07 -8.30
N ASN A 180 29.98 -24.99 -9.03
CA ASN A 180 28.78 -24.20 -8.84
C ASN A 180 27.60 -24.65 -9.72
N SER A 181 27.76 -25.74 -10.50
CA SER A 181 26.71 -26.27 -11.36
C SER A 181 25.51 -26.74 -10.53
N GLY A 182 24.32 -26.23 -10.87
CA GLY A 182 23.08 -26.55 -10.16
C GLY A 182 22.90 -25.91 -8.77
N ARG A 183 23.88 -25.13 -8.27
CA ARG A 183 23.73 -24.33 -7.04
C ARG A 183 22.81 -23.14 -7.29
N SER A 184 22.02 -22.75 -6.28
CA SER A 184 21.07 -21.65 -6.37
C SER A 184 21.45 -20.47 -5.49
N PHE A 185 21.36 -19.27 -6.08
CA PHE A 185 21.75 -18.01 -5.48
C PHE A 185 20.55 -17.07 -5.42
N GLN A 186 20.41 -16.41 -4.29
CA GLN A 186 19.42 -15.39 -4.03
C GLN A 186 20.06 -14.01 -4.17
N LEU A 187 19.36 -13.11 -4.86
CA LEU A 187 19.67 -11.70 -4.94
C LEU A 187 18.60 -10.92 -4.17
N THR A 188 19.01 -9.87 -3.46
CA THR A 188 18.10 -9.04 -2.64
C THR A 188 18.29 -7.57 -2.99
N LEU A 189 17.19 -6.90 -3.34
CA LEU A 189 17.08 -5.47 -3.55
C LEU A 189 16.48 -4.86 -2.30
N HIS A 190 17.16 -3.89 -1.70
CA HIS A 190 16.76 -3.22 -0.47
C HIS A 190 16.35 -1.77 -0.76
N LEU A 191 15.18 -1.37 -0.26
CA LEU A 191 14.75 0.03 -0.27
C LEU A 191 15.27 0.68 1.00
N PRO A 192 15.98 1.81 0.93
CA PRO A 192 16.42 2.51 2.12
C PRO A 192 15.20 3.03 2.91
N ILE A 193 15.32 3.21 4.23
CA ILE A 193 14.17 3.46 5.11
C ILE A 193 13.45 4.78 4.79
N GLU A 194 14.15 5.74 4.18
CA GLU A 194 13.62 7.02 3.70
C GLU A 194 12.62 6.82 2.55
N GLN A 195 12.69 5.69 1.84
CA GLN A 195 11.79 5.37 0.74
C GLN A 195 10.56 4.58 1.18
N LEU A 196 10.40 4.32 2.49
CA LEU A 196 9.27 3.56 3.01
C LEU A 196 7.93 4.27 2.74
N ILE A 197 7.86 5.57 3.04
CA ILE A 197 6.66 6.39 2.78
C ILE A 197 6.39 6.48 1.25
N PRO A 198 7.34 6.91 0.40
CA PRO A 198 7.15 6.91 -1.05
C PRO A 198 6.72 5.56 -1.63
N PHE A 199 7.25 4.45 -1.10
CA PHE A 199 6.85 3.11 -1.53
C PHE A 199 5.39 2.83 -1.19
N SER A 200 4.95 3.11 0.05
CA SER A 200 3.55 2.91 0.46
C SER A 200 2.55 3.73 -0.36
N GLU A 201 2.91 4.97 -0.71
CA GLU A 201 2.02 5.87 -1.44
C GLU A 201 1.98 5.62 -2.95
N LYS A 202 3.09 5.13 -3.54
CA LYS A 202 3.23 5.05 -5.00
C LYS A 202 3.21 3.64 -5.57
N VAL A 203 3.52 2.61 -4.77
CA VAL A 203 3.63 1.21 -5.23
C VAL A 203 2.86 0.30 -4.28
N GLY A 204 3.32 0.15 -3.04
CA GLY A 204 2.70 -0.74 -2.04
C GLY A 204 2.77 -2.23 -2.41
N PHE A 205 1.92 -3.02 -1.76
CA PHE A 205 1.78 -4.45 -2.01
C PHE A 205 0.37 -4.73 -2.55
N ARG A 206 0.25 -5.32 -3.74
CA ARG A 206 -1.03 -5.80 -4.27
C ARG A 206 -1.21 -7.28 -3.98
N TYR A 207 -2.44 -7.70 -3.72
CA TYR A 207 -2.80 -9.10 -3.47
C TYR A 207 -2.01 -9.73 -2.32
N CYS A 208 -1.64 -8.90 -1.34
CA CYS A 208 -1.08 -9.36 -0.07
C CYS A 208 -1.47 -8.38 1.05
N CYS A 209 -2.63 -8.64 1.65
CA CYS A 209 -3.20 -7.84 2.74
C CYS A 209 -2.22 -7.72 3.94
N HIS A 210 -1.54 -8.81 4.27
CA HIS A 210 -0.62 -8.88 5.40
C HIS A 210 0.61 -7.99 5.24
N LYS A 211 1.24 -8.01 4.05
CA LYS A 211 2.39 -7.15 3.77
C LYS A 211 1.99 -5.68 3.78
N SER A 212 0.80 -5.37 3.27
CA SER A 212 0.21 -4.04 3.28
C SER A 212 -0.05 -3.55 4.71
N GLN A 213 -0.64 -4.39 5.56
CA GLN A 213 -0.92 -4.06 6.95
C GLN A 213 0.35 -3.72 7.75
N ARG A 214 1.39 -4.55 7.66
CA ARG A 214 2.68 -4.27 8.30
C ARG A 214 3.35 -3.02 7.74
N LEU A 215 3.22 -2.78 6.44
CA LEU A 215 3.74 -1.58 5.80
C LEU A 215 3.09 -0.32 6.39
N GLU A 216 1.76 -0.28 6.51
CA GLU A 216 1.03 0.87 7.07
C GLU A 216 1.42 1.15 8.53
N ALA A 217 1.54 0.11 9.34
CA ALA A 217 2.03 0.26 10.71
C ALA A 217 3.46 0.82 10.75
N GLY A 218 4.37 0.30 9.92
CA GLY A 218 5.73 0.81 9.81
C GLY A 218 5.82 2.25 9.29
N VAL A 219 4.97 2.61 8.32
CA VAL A 219 4.84 3.96 7.74
C VAL A 219 4.33 4.94 8.79
N SER A 220 3.37 4.55 9.63
CA SER A 220 2.86 5.42 10.69
C SER A 220 3.95 5.80 11.71
N TYR A 221 4.79 4.85 12.12
CA TYR A 221 5.95 5.11 12.97
C TYR A 221 6.98 6.00 12.27
N ARG A 222 7.23 5.77 10.98
CA ARG A 222 8.15 6.59 10.18
C ARG A 222 7.66 8.04 10.07
N ARG A 223 6.36 8.25 9.82
CA ARG A 223 5.73 9.57 9.77
C ARG A 223 5.85 10.31 11.10
N LEU A 224 5.67 9.62 12.24
CA LEU A 224 5.90 10.21 13.55
C LEU A 224 7.35 10.72 13.69
N ARG A 225 8.33 9.88 13.34
CA ARG A 225 9.75 10.24 13.42
C ARG A 225 10.10 11.43 12.53
N GLU A 226 9.71 11.39 11.26
CA GLU A 226 9.97 12.49 10.32
C GLU A 226 9.24 13.77 10.71
N GLY A 227 8.00 13.66 11.20
CA GLY A 227 7.22 14.79 11.69
C GLY A 227 7.88 15.46 12.91
N VAL A 228 8.36 14.68 13.87
CA VAL A 228 9.07 15.19 15.05
C VAL A 228 10.40 15.84 14.67
N MET A 229 11.16 15.25 13.75
CA MET A 229 12.38 15.87 13.22
C MET A 229 12.09 17.19 12.51
N ARG A 230 11.03 17.24 11.70
CA ARG A 230 10.60 18.47 11.03
C ARG A 230 10.25 19.56 12.05
N GLN A 231 9.47 19.22 13.08
CA GLN A 231 9.13 20.15 14.15
C GLN A 231 10.36 20.65 14.91
N HIS A 232 11.31 19.76 15.20
CA HIS A 232 12.57 20.11 15.84
C HIS A 232 13.38 21.10 15.00
N ASN A 233 13.63 20.79 13.73
CA ASN A 233 14.38 21.67 12.83
C ASN A 233 13.68 23.03 12.66
N TRP A 234 12.34 23.04 12.56
CA TRP A 234 11.57 24.28 12.52
C TRP A 234 11.76 25.11 13.80
N MET A 235 11.69 24.50 14.97
CA MET A 235 11.89 25.18 16.26
C MET A 235 13.31 25.75 16.39
N VAL A 236 14.34 24.99 15.99
CA VAL A 236 15.74 25.46 16.00
C VAL A 236 15.90 26.70 15.11
N ASN A 237 15.37 26.65 13.89
CA ASN A 237 15.40 27.78 12.96
C ASN A 237 14.64 28.99 13.52
N ARG A 238 13.47 28.76 14.12
CA ARG A 238 12.66 29.83 14.70
C ARG A 238 13.33 30.49 15.90
N VAL A 239 13.99 29.71 16.76
CA VAL A 239 14.79 30.26 17.86
C VAL A 239 15.94 31.10 17.34
N ASN A 240 16.60 30.68 16.25
CA ASN A 240 17.65 31.47 15.61
C ASN A 240 17.10 32.81 15.08
N GLU A 241 15.91 32.84 14.49
CA GLU A 241 15.28 34.09 14.03
C GLU A 241 14.99 35.07 15.18
N ILE A 242 14.46 34.56 16.30
CA ILE A 242 14.10 35.38 17.47
C ILE A 242 15.36 35.95 18.15
N THR A 243 16.39 35.11 18.32
CA THR A 243 17.57 35.46 19.12
C THR A 243 18.74 35.97 18.30
N LYS A 244 18.72 35.80 16.98
CA LYS A 244 19.88 35.98 16.08
C LYS A 244 21.11 35.22 16.55
N PHE A 245 20.90 34.02 17.11
CA PHE A 245 21.93 33.25 17.81
C PHE A 245 23.17 33.03 16.95
N LYS A 246 22.99 32.62 15.70
CA LYS A 246 24.08 32.36 14.76
C LYS A 246 24.92 33.62 14.49
N GLU A 247 24.27 34.74 14.18
CA GLU A 247 24.97 36.02 13.93
C GLU A 247 25.75 36.51 15.16
N ILE A 248 25.18 36.33 16.36
CA ILE A 248 25.84 36.76 17.61
C ILE A 248 27.05 35.87 17.90
N LYS A 249 26.95 34.57 17.68
CA LYS A 249 28.06 33.63 17.90
C LYS A 249 29.17 33.77 16.86
N GLU A 250 28.84 34.13 15.62
CA GLU A 250 29.84 34.47 14.60
C GLU A 250 30.61 35.76 14.96
N LYS A 251 29.92 36.79 15.47
CA LYS A 251 30.55 38.06 15.88
C LYS A 251 31.25 37.98 17.24
N THR A 252 30.74 37.17 18.16
CA THR A 252 31.23 37.10 19.55
C THR A 252 31.06 35.67 20.09
N PRO A 253 32.02 34.77 19.82
CA PRO A 253 31.90 33.34 20.15
C PRO A 253 31.63 33.05 21.64
N GLU A 254 32.20 33.85 22.54
CA GLU A 254 32.10 33.66 23.99
C GLU A 254 30.80 34.21 24.60
N LYS A 255 30.04 35.03 23.86
CA LYS A 255 28.84 35.67 24.40
C LYS A 255 27.76 34.63 24.72
N ASN A 256 27.24 34.65 25.94
CA ASN A 256 26.13 33.80 26.35
C ASN A 256 24.82 34.37 25.77
N VAL A 257 24.10 33.56 24.99
CA VAL A 257 22.82 33.94 24.39
C VAL A 257 21.72 33.10 25.04
N PRO A 258 20.81 33.71 25.83
CA PRO A 258 19.76 32.97 26.52
C PRO A 258 18.68 32.50 25.54
N THR A 259 18.51 31.19 25.38
CA THR A 259 17.58 30.58 24.42
C THR A 259 16.25 30.13 25.04
N LYS A 260 16.17 29.94 26.37
CA LYS A 260 14.97 29.39 27.04
C LYS A 260 13.66 30.13 26.72
N LYS A 261 13.66 31.47 26.75
CA LYS A 261 12.46 32.27 26.45
C LYS A 261 12.03 32.13 24.98
N ALA A 262 13.01 32.08 24.07
CA ALA A 262 12.74 31.93 22.64
C ALA A 262 12.19 30.54 22.30
N ILE A 263 12.63 29.48 23.00
CA ILE A 263 12.09 28.13 22.84
C ILE A 263 10.61 28.10 23.24
N LEU A 264 10.25 28.67 24.40
CA LEU A 264 8.86 28.74 24.84
C LEU A 264 7.99 29.49 23.84
N GLN A 265 8.47 30.62 23.34
CA GLN A 265 7.79 31.38 22.29
C GLN A 265 7.61 30.55 21.01
N ALA A 266 8.65 29.85 20.54
CA ALA A 266 8.57 29.01 19.35
C ALA A 266 7.57 27.86 19.52
N VAL A 267 7.50 27.24 20.70
CA VAL A 267 6.53 26.19 21.02
C VAL A 267 5.10 26.73 20.98
N ASP A 268 4.85 27.91 21.54
CA ASP A 268 3.52 28.53 21.52
C ASP A 268 3.09 28.95 20.11
N GLU A 269 4.04 29.41 19.28
CA GLU A 269 3.78 29.71 17.87
C GLU A 269 3.50 28.44 17.06
N LEU A 270 4.23 27.35 17.31
CA LEU A 270 3.99 26.07 16.66
C LEU A 270 2.60 25.55 17.00
N LYS A 271 2.22 25.53 18.28
CA LYS A 271 0.90 25.04 18.74
C LYS A 271 -0.29 25.78 18.13
N LYS A 272 -0.10 27.03 17.66
CA LYS A 272 -1.13 27.79 16.95
C LYS A 272 -1.30 27.35 15.49
N THR A 273 -0.24 26.83 14.87
CA THR A 273 -0.22 26.43 13.46
C THR A 273 -0.42 24.91 13.29
N GLU A 274 0.22 24.10 14.12
CA GLU A 274 0.12 22.64 14.14
C GLU A 274 0.29 22.05 15.56
N GLY A 275 -0.28 20.87 15.80
CA GLY A 275 -0.09 20.17 17.07
C GLY A 275 1.34 19.69 17.26
N LEU A 276 1.88 19.81 18.48
CA LEU A 276 3.15 19.22 18.86
C LEU A 276 3.02 17.69 18.88
N LEU A 277 3.69 16.99 17.96
CA LEU A 277 3.56 15.54 17.79
C LEU A 277 4.16 14.74 18.95
N HIS A 278 5.27 15.22 19.50
CA HIS A 278 5.96 14.61 20.64
C HIS A 278 6.84 15.64 21.34
N GLU A 279 7.05 15.50 22.65
CA GLU A 279 7.91 16.40 23.45
C GLU A 279 9.35 16.46 22.94
N TYR A 280 9.83 15.35 22.38
CA TYR A 280 11.15 15.23 21.76
C TYR A 280 11.35 16.19 20.56
N GLY A 281 10.26 16.73 20.00
CA GLY A 281 10.36 17.80 19.00
C GLY A 281 10.95 19.07 19.59
N ILE A 282 10.80 19.32 20.89
CA ILE A 282 11.26 20.56 21.54
C ILE A 282 12.79 20.49 21.71
N PRO A 283 13.58 21.39 21.08
CA PRO A 283 15.02 21.36 21.18
C PRO A 283 15.50 21.81 22.57
N SER A 284 16.56 21.19 23.08
CA SER A 284 17.28 21.67 24.25
C SER A 284 18.20 22.84 23.92
N THR A 285 18.69 23.55 24.94
CA THR A 285 19.68 24.63 24.75
C THR A 285 20.98 24.11 24.14
N HIS A 286 21.32 22.84 24.40
CA HIS A 286 22.48 22.18 23.80
C HIS A 286 22.26 21.94 22.31
N ASP A 287 21.10 21.39 21.93
CA ASP A 287 20.78 21.08 20.53
C ASP A 287 20.83 22.34 19.66
N ILE A 288 20.28 23.46 20.14
CA ILE A 288 20.33 24.75 19.43
C ILE A 288 21.76 25.20 19.19
N THR A 289 22.63 25.03 20.19
CA THR A 289 24.05 25.40 20.08
C THR A 289 24.75 24.51 19.06
N ASP A 290 24.49 23.20 19.10
CA ASP A 290 25.10 22.23 18.20
C ASP A 290 24.68 22.46 16.75
N HIS A 291 23.38 22.58 16.48
CA HIS A 291 22.81 22.74 15.14
C HIS A 291 23.19 24.07 14.48
N LEU A 292 23.07 25.18 15.22
CA LEU A 292 23.31 26.50 14.65
C LEU A 292 24.79 26.82 14.44
N ILE A 293 25.69 26.24 15.24
CA ILE A 293 27.14 26.47 15.14
C ILE A 293 27.81 25.45 14.23
N LYS A 294 27.49 24.15 14.35
CA LYS A 294 28.11 23.11 13.54
C LYS A 294 27.46 22.94 12.16
N GLY A 295 26.32 23.59 11.92
CA GLY A 295 25.59 23.50 10.65
C GLY A 295 25.03 22.11 10.38
N THR A 296 24.79 21.32 11.43
CA THR A 296 24.20 19.98 11.32
C THR A 296 22.68 20.08 11.28
N GLU A 297 22.03 19.22 10.51
CA GLU A 297 20.58 19.02 10.59
C GLU A 297 20.26 17.88 11.58
N PHE A 298 19.16 17.98 12.32
CA PHE A 298 18.72 16.91 13.22
C PHE A 298 18.22 15.72 12.39
N GLY A 299 19.13 14.79 12.08
CA GLY A 299 18.86 13.67 11.18
C GLY A 299 18.59 12.33 11.89
N LYS A 300 19.44 11.94 12.83
CA LYS A 300 19.36 10.64 13.52
C LYS A 300 19.40 10.85 15.02
N PHE A 301 18.31 10.56 15.70
CA PHE A 301 18.22 10.68 17.14
C PHE A 301 18.02 9.31 17.80
N THR A 302 18.60 9.16 18.99
CA THR A 302 18.58 7.90 19.75
C THR A 302 17.24 7.70 20.45
N ALA A 303 16.84 6.46 20.69
CA ALA A 303 15.58 6.12 21.37
C ALA A 303 15.50 6.61 22.84
N LYS A 304 16.54 7.26 23.37
CA LYS A 304 16.51 7.78 24.74
C LYS A 304 15.55 8.99 24.80
N GLY A 305 14.34 8.76 25.32
CA GLY A 305 13.30 9.77 25.45
C GLY A 305 12.34 9.87 24.25
N PHE A 306 12.37 8.89 23.34
CA PHE A 306 11.42 8.77 22.24
C PHE A 306 10.97 7.31 22.12
N PRO A 307 9.67 7.03 21.87
CA PRO A 307 9.16 5.67 21.82
C PRO A 307 9.91 4.84 20.79
N THR A 308 10.33 3.64 21.18
CA THR A 308 10.87 2.63 20.26
C THR A 308 9.79 2.17 19.28
N ALA A 309 10.19 1.46 18.22
CA ALA A 309 9.23 0.90 17.26
C ALA A 309 8.23 -0.06 17.95
N GLU A 310 8.71 -0.90 18.88
CA GLU A 310 7.89 -1.82 19.66
C GLU A 310 6.87 -1.07 20.55
N GLU A 311 7.32 -0.10 21.35
CA GLU A 311 6.44 0.70 22.23
C GLU A 311 5.39 1.49 21.44
N PHE A 312 5.76 2.04 20.28
CA PHE A 312 4.82 2.74 19.42
C PHE A 312 3.78 1.80 18.82
N LEU A 313 4.21 0.64 18.31
CA LEU A 313 3.30 -0.34 17.72
C LEU A 313 2.35 -0.94 18.76
N GLU A 314 2.80 -1.11 20.00
CA GLU A 314 1.96 -1.52 21.13
C GLU A 314 0.88 -0.49 21.40
N LYS A 315 1.26 0.79 21.47
CA LYS A 315 0.33 1.91 21.71
C LYS A 315 -0.77 2.01 20.66
N ILE A 316 -0.47 1.72 19.39
CA ILE A 316 -1.45 1.77 18.31
C ILE A 316 -2.21 0.44 18.11
N GLY A 317 -1.92 -0.59 18.90
CA GLY A 317 -2.56 -1.92 18.79
C GLY A 317 -2.12 -2.73 17.56
N ALA A 318 -0.94 -2.44 16.99
CA ALA A 318 -0.41 -3.09 15.79
C ALA A 318 0.77 -4.03 16.07
N LEU A 319 1.23 -4.13 17.33
CA LEU A 319 2.41 -4.91 17.67
C LEU A 319 2.26 -6.40 17.33
N ASP A 320 1.06 -6.95 17.52
CA ASP A 320 0.79 -8.36 17.26
C ASP A 320 0.88 -8.71 15.77
N TRP A 321 0.76 -7.72 14.89
CA TRP A 321 0.96 -7.94 13.46
C TRP A 321 2.40 -8.32 13.14
N PHE A 322 3.35 -7.93 13.99
CA PHE A 322 4.78 -8.22 13.85
C PHE A 322 5.25 -9.38 14.74
N LYS A 323 4.40 -9.84 15.67
CA LYS A 323 4.64 -11.00 16.50
C LYS A 323 4.04 -12.24 15.83
N ASN A 324 4.61 -13.40 16.12
CA ASN A 324 4.25 -14.67 15.46
C ASN A 324 3.10 -15.41 16.17
N GLU A 325 2.24 -14.70 16.91
CA GLU A 325 1.11 -15.31 17.61
C GLU A 325 -0.17 -14.84 16.93
N SER A 326 -0.87 -15.79 16.31
CA SER A 326 -2.12 -15.57 15.60
C SER A 326 -3.15 -14.92 16.54
N VAL A 327 -3.56 -13.70 16.21
CA VAL A 327 -4.64 -13.02 16.93
C VAL A 327 -5.93 -13.76 16.61
N LYS A 328 -6.56 -14.37 17.64
CA LYS A 328 -7.94 -14.87 17.55
C LYS A 328 -8.85 -13.68 17.27
N CYS A 329 -9.54 -13.67 16.13
CA CYS A 329 -10.57 -12.69 15.84
C CYS A 329 -11.67 -12.76 16.92
N LEU A 330 -12.10 -11.59 17.39
CA LEU A 330 -13.30 -11.45 18.21
C LEU A 330 -14.50 -11.93 17.38
N PRO A 331 -15.46 -12.65 17.98
CA PRO A 331 -16.65 -13.10 17.27
C PRO A 331 -17.45 -11.88 16.77
N SER A 332 -17.90 -11.93 15.52
CA SER A 332 -18.95 -11.06 14.99
C SER A 332 -20.24 -11.30 15.77
N GLU A 333 -20.97 -10.23 16.10
CA GLU A 333 -22.21 -10.26 16.90
C GLU A 333 -23.43 -10.90 16.21
N ASP A 334 -23.23 -11.68 15.14
CA ASP A 334 -24.32 -12.27 14.34
C ASP A 334 -24.45 -13.80 14.46
N ASP A 335 -23.65 -14.49 15.29
CA ASP A 335 -23.78 -15.94 15.49
C ASP A 335 -24.50 -16.26 16.80
N VAL A 336 -25.84 -16.09 16.79
CA VAL A 336 -26.73 -16.65 17.80
C VAL A 336 -27.67 -17.66 17.13
N ASP A 337 -27.61 -18.89 17.63
CA ASP A 337 -28.52 -20.03 17.47
C ASP A 337 -28.55 -20.80 16.14
N ALA A 338 -27.96 -22.02 16.18
CA ALA A 338 -28.73 -23.27 16.04
C ALA A 338 -27.88 -24.49 16.46
N ASP A 339 -28.45 -25.27 17.38
CA ASP A 339 -27.88 -26.47 18.01
C ASP A 339 -27.58 -27.65 17.07
N ALA A 340 -26.63 -28.46 17.56
CA ALA A 340 -26.49 -29.92 17.41
C ALA A 340 -26.10 -30.51 16.03
N ASP A 341 -24.85 -30.97 15.93
CA ASP A 341 -24.58 -32.39 16.23
C ASP A 341 -23.08 -32.67 16.42
N ALA A 342 -22.79 -33.32 17.55
CA ALA A 342 -21.50 -33.83 17.93
C ALA A 342 -21.34 -35.27 17.39
N ASP A 343 -20.43 -35.47 16.44
CA ASP A 343 -19.51 -36.62 16.44
C ASP A 343 -18.63 -36.63 15.18
N ALA A 344 -17.35 -36.28 15.36
CA ALA A 344 -16.20 -36.95 14.75
C ALA A 344 -14.93 -36.20 15.18
N ALA A 345 -14.53 -36.43 16.43
CA ALA A 345 -13.18 -36.16 16.88
C ALA A 345 -12.20 -37.03 16.06
N LEU A 346 -11.56 -36.45 15.06
CA LEU A 346 -10.27 -36.89 14.56
C LEU A 346 -9.34 -35.68 14.54
N GLY A 347 -8.44 -35.67 15.51
CA GLY A 347 -7.39 -34.68 15.66
C GLY A 347 -6.56 -34.56 14.39
N GLY A 348 -6.46 -33.33 13.92
CA GLY A 348 -5.35 -32.86 13.11
C GLY A 348 -4.87 -31.59 13.78
N ASP A 349 -3.69 -31.64 14.38
CA ASP A 349 -2.99 -30.48 14.90
C ASP A 349 -2.82 -29.45 13.76
N ASN A 350 -3.72 -28.47 13.72
CA ASN A 350 -3.56 -27.27 12.90
C ASN A 350 -2.55 -26.36 13.61
N ASP A 351 -1.28 -26.75 13.59
CA ASP A 351 -0.17 -25.86 13.90
C ASP A 351 0.01 -24.90 12.71
N ASP A 352 -0.89 -23.92 12.61
CA ASP A 352 -0.87 -22.85 11.61
C ASP A 352 0.31 -21.91 11.90
N THR A 353 1.51 -22.39 11.62
CA THR A 353 2.80 -21.68 11.71
C THR A 353 2.97 -20.65 10.58
N GLY A 354 1.87 -20.04 10.13
CA GLY A 354 1.88 -18.93 9.19
C GLY A 354 2.17 -17.61 9.89
N ASN A 355 3.18 -16.87 9.43
CA ASN A 355 3.61 -15.55 9.93
C ASN A 355 2.57 -14.41 9.73
N TYR A 356 1.28 -14.72 9.57
CA TYR A 356 0.21 -13.74 9.33
C TYR A 356 -0.34 -13.23 10.67
N GLY A 357 -0.51 -11.91 10.80
CA GLY A 357 -1.13 -11.30 11.99
C GLY A 357 -2.63 -11.58 12.15
N VAL A 358 -3.22 -12.40 11.26
CA VAL A 358 -4.64 -12.76 11.18
C VAL A 358 -4.77 -14.18 10.63
N THR A 359 -5.82 -14.89 11.02
CA THR A 359 -6.19 -16.16 10.40
C THR A 359 -6.53 -15.98 8.92
N ARG A 360 -6.10 -16.93 8.09
CA ARG A 360 -6.18 -16.82 6.63
C ARG A 360 -7.60 -16.71 6.07
N ASP A 361 -8.57 -17.31 6.79
CA ASP A 361 -9.98 -17.37 6.42
C ASP A 361 -10.80 -16.17 6.92
N CYS A 362 -10.19 -15.23 7.63
CA CYS A 362 -10.92 -14.10 8.17
C CYS A 362 -11.41 -13.16 7.07
N GLY A 363 -12.70 -12.79 7.11
CA GLY A 363 -13.30 -11.80 6.22
C GLY A 363 -12.92 -10.35 6.54
N SER A 364 -12.12 -10.12 7.58
CA SER A 364 -11.72 -8.78 8.04
C SER A 364 -10.24 -8.72 8.41
N ILE A 365 -9.68 -7.51 8.39
CA ILE A 365 -8.28 -7.24 8.73
C ILE A 365 -8.27 -6.46 10.05
N PRO A 366 -7.38 -6.76 11.02
CA PRO A 366 -7.29 -6.01 12.25
C PRO A 366 -6.88 -4.56 11.99
N THR A 367 -7.40 -3.67 12.82
CA THR A 367 -7.21 -2.23 12.72
C THR A 367 -6.19 -1.72 13.72
N MET A 368 -5.52 -0.61 13.39
CA MET A 368 -4.68 0.13 14.34
C MET A 368 -5.33 1.45 14.73
N ASN A 369 -5.02 1.93 15.93
CA ASN A 369 -5.57 3.17 16.48
C ASN A 369 -4.51 4.29 16.44
N LEU A 370 -4.81 5.39 15.75
CA LEU A 370 -3.97 6.58 15.74
C LEU A 370 -4.54 7.66 16.66
N THR A 371 -3.73 8.16 17.59
CA THR A 371 -4.16 9.21 18.52
C THR A 371 -4.24 10.56 17.81
N VAL A 372 -5.37 11.26 17.97
CA VAL A 372 -5.51 12.65 17.54
C VAL A 372 -4.73 13.55 18.51
N VAL A 373 -3.67 14.20 18.01
CA VAL A 373 -2.77 15.04 18.82
C VAL A 373 -3.38 16.42 19.11
N SER A 374 -4.03 17.04 18.12
CA SER A 374 -4.61 18.37 18.26
C SER A 374 -5.72 18.61 17.25
N ARG A 375 -6.67 19.48 17.59
CA ARG A 375 -7.68 20.01 16.66
C ARG A 375 -7.52 21.53 16.56
N ILE A 376 -7.28 22.04 15.35
CA ILE A 376 -7.12 23.47 15.09
C ILE A 376 -8.28 23.95 14.21
N PRO A 377 -9.10 24.92 14.67
CA PRO A 377 -10.13 25.50 13.82
C PRO A 377 -9.48 26.35 12.72
N VAL A 378 -9.73 26.00 11.46
CA VAL A 378 -9.17 26.72 10.29
C VAL A 378 -10.08 27.84 9.77
N GLY A 379 -11.14 28.16 10.52
CA GLY A 379 -12.19 29.09 10.13
C GLY A 379 -13.11 28.55 9.03
N PRO A 380 -14.16 29.31 8.66
CA PRO A 380 -14.97 28.99 7.49
C PRO A 380 -14.08 29.10 6.25
N LYS A 381 -13.91 27.97 5.56
CA LYS A 381 -13.28 27.92 4.24
C LYS A 381 -14.33 27.57 3.22
N GLN A 382 -14.26 28.23 2.06
CA GLN A 382 -15.03 27.80 0.91
C GLN A 382 -14.50 26.42 0.50
N VAL A 383 -15.29 25.40 0.76
CA VAL A 383 -15.07 24.03 0.31
C VAL A 383 -16.12 23.75 -0.75
N TYR A 384 -15.74 23.03 -1.81
CA TYR A 384 -16.70 22.50 -2.76
C TYR A 384 -17.08 21.12 -2.22
N ASP A 385 -18.25 21.07 -1.59
CA ASP A 385 -18.78 19.85 -0.97
C ASP A 385 -19.69 19.12 -1.96
N ILE A 386 -19.61 17.79 -1.94
CA ILE A 386 -20.62 16.90 -2.50
C ILE A 386 -21.01 16.00 -1.33
N SER A 387 -21.88 16.50 -0.45
CA SER A 387 -22.36 15.77 0.71
C SER A 387 -23.83 15.39 0.58
N VAL A 388 -24.20 14.31 1.25
CA VAL A 388 -25.58 13.92 1.55
C VAL A 388 -25.86 14.42 2.98
N GLU A 389 -27.03 15.02 3.22
CA GLU A 389 -27.43 15.46 4.57
C GLU A 389 -27.22 14.32 5.59
N ASP A 390 -26.74 14.70 6.78
CA ASP A 390 -26.41 13.83 7.93
C ASP A 390 -25.17 12.91 7.83
N THR A 391 -24.36 13.00 6.78
CA THR A 391 -23.09 12.26 6.67
C THR A 391 -21.85 13.17 6.63
N HIS A 392 -21.37 13.59 7.81
CA HIS A 392 -20.16 14.41 7.94
C HIS A 392 -18.90 13.54 8.07
N SER A 393 -18.28 13.13 6.97
CA SER A 393 -17.00 12.39 7.01
C SER A 393 -15.93 13.08 6.14
N PHE A 394 -14.83 13.58 6.75
CA PHE A 394 -13.71 14.30 6.09
C PHE A 394 -12.29 13.90 6.57
N LEU A 395 -11.32 13.95 5.63
CA LEU A 395 -9.91 13.68 5.90
C LEU A 395 -8.96 14.19 4.84
N ALA A 396 -7.97 14.92 5.34
CA ALA A 396 -6.67 15.13 4.73
C ALA A 396 -5.56 14.45 5.56
N ASN A 397 -4.50 13.96 4.91
CA ASN A 397 -3.29 13.40 5.55
C ASN A 397 -3.44 12.08 6.35
N GLY A 398 -4.31 11.16 5.93
CA GLY A 398 -4.16 9.72 6.28
C GLY A 398 -4.95 9.13 7.48
N ILE A 399 -6.06 9.73 7.94
CA ILE A 399 -7.03 9.19 8.94
C ILE A 399 -8.52 9.35 8.54
N VAL A 400 -9.11 8.40 7.82
CA VAL A 400 -10.52 8.37 7.28
C VAL A 400 -11.24 9.67 6.91
N ALA A 401 -11.40 9.84 5.59
CA ALA A 401 -12.68 10.16 4.99
C ALA A 401 -12.78 9.78 3.54
N HIS A 402 -14.05 9.66 3.21
CA HIS A 402 -14.73 9.04 2.10
C HIS A 402 -14.12 9.26 0.70
N ASN A 403 -13.22 10.24 0.50
CA ASN A 403 -12.78 10.68 -0.83
C ASN A 403 -11.27 10.65 -1.13
N CYS A 404 -10.42 10.11 -0.27
CA CYS A 404 -8.95 10.13 -0.50
C CYS A 404 -8.31 8.80 -0.94
N MET A 405 -9.09 7.79 -1.35
CA MET A 405 -8.55 6.50 -1.81
C MET A 405 -7.93 6.55 -3.23
N VAL A 406 -8.16 7.66 -3.96
CA VAL A 406 -7.58 7.93 -5.29
C VAL A 406 -6.06 8.05 -5.24
N SER A 407 -5.48 8.67 -4.19
CA SER A 407 -4.03 8.78 -4.04
C SER A 407 -3.33 7.45 -3.80
N HIS A 408 -4.06 6.45 -3.29
CA HIS A 408 -3.57 5.10 -3.00
C HIS A 408 -3.77 4.11 -4.16
N GLY A 409 -4.42 4.53 -5.26
CA GLY A 409 -4.70 3.67 -6.41
C GLY A 409 -5.79 2.63 -6.16
N ALA A 410 -6.55 2.74 -5.06
CA ALA A 410 -7.59 1.78 -4.69
C ALA A 410 -8.94 2.13 -5.36
N ALA A 411 -8.97 2.16 -6.69
CA ALA A 411 -10.11 2.64 -7.47
C ALA A 411 -11.42 1.87 -7.18
N ARG A 412 -11.35 0.54 -7.02
CA ARG A 412 -12.53 -0.29 -6.72
C ARG A 412 -13.09 -0.05 -5.34
N PHE A 413 -12.23 0.07 -4.32
CA PHE A 413 -12.67 0.42 -2.96
C PHE A 413 -13.24 1.84 -2.90
N THR A 414 -12.66 2.76 -3.69
CA THR A 414 -13.18 4.12 -3.86
C THR A 414 -14.60 4.09 -4.41
N ARG A 415 -14.86 3.34 -5.48
CA ARG A 415 -16.22 3.13 -6.03
C ARG A 415 -17.15 2.45 -5.02
N GLY A 416 -16.66 1.42 -4.32
CA GLY A 416 -17.42 0.71 -3.30
C GLY A 416 -17.92 1.62 -2.18
N ARG A 417 -17.13 2.63 -1.80
CA ARG A 417 -17.51 3.61 -0.78
C ARG A 417 -18.34 4.77 -1.34
N LEU A 418 -17.99 5.30 -2.51
CA LEU A 418 -18.61 6.48 -3.12
C LEU A 418 -19.92 6.20 -3.84
N TYR A 419 -20.07 5.02 -4.42
CA TYR A 419 -21.25 4.65 -5.22
C TYR A 419 -22.01 3.50 -4.57
N ASP A 420 -21.36 2.37 -4.31
CA ASP A 420 -22.07 1.16 -3.84
C ASP A 420 -22.63 1.30 -2.41
N ALA A 421 -21.91 1.99 -1.51
CA ALA A 421 -22.31 2.22 -0.11
C ALA A 421 -22.90 3.62 0.16
N SER A 422 -23.14 4.42 -0.88
CA SER A 422 -23.68 5.79 -0.80
C SER A 422 -25.01 5.86 -1.57
N ASP A 423 -25.07 6.66 -2.63
CA ASP A 423 -26.26 6.99 -3.41
C ASP A 423 -26.31 6.21 -4.74
N LYS A 424 -26.25 4.88 -4.65
CA LYS A 424 -26.34 3.98 -5.81
C LYS A 424 -27.60 4.25 -6.62
N TYR A 425 -27.43 4.65 -7.89
CA TYR A 425 -28.54 4.90 -8.79
C TYR A 425 -28.22 4.48 -10.23
N GLN A 426 -29.27 4.18 -10.99
CA GLN A 426 -29.17 3.63 -12.33
C GLN A 426 -30.11 4.39 -13.27
N VAL A 427 -29.60 4.78 -14.43
CA VAL A 427 -30.35 5.48 -15.46
C VAL A 427 -30.13 4.84 -16.82
N HIS A 428 -31.05 5.12 -17.75
CA HIS A 428 -30.87 4.77 -19.15
C HIS A 428 -30.59 6.04 -19.94
N VAL A 429 -29.57 5.97 -20.79
CA VAL A 429 -29.10 7.08 -21.62
C VAL A 429 -29.35 6.73 -23.08
N CYS A 430 -29.84 7.70 -23.85
CA CYS A 430 -29.96 7.55 -25.29
C CYS A 430 -28.57 7.61 -25.94
N ARG A 431 -28.19 6.60 -26.72
CA ARG A 431 -26.87 6.59 -27.40
C ARG A 431 -26.72 7.68 -28.47
N ASP A 432 -27.82 8.10 -29.09
CA ASP A 432 -27.76 9.07 -30.19
C ASP A 432 -27.57 10.52 -29.70
N CYS A 433 -28.22 10.91 -28.59
CA CYS A 433 -28.16 12.29 -28.08
C CYS A 433 -27.39 12.43 -26.76
N GLY A 434 -27.06 11.33 -26.07
CA GLY A 434 -26.35 11.31 -24.80
C GLY A 434 -27.17 11.81 -23.60
N MET A 435 -28.48 12.04 -23.77
CA MET A 435 -29.35 12.53 -22.71
C MET A 435 -29.97 11.35 -21.93
N ILE A 436 -30.18 11.56 -20.64
CA ILE A 436 -30.96 10.65 -19.79
C ILE A 436 -32.37 10.56 -20.37
N ALA A 437 -32.83 9.34 -20.65
CA ALA A 437 -34.10 9.07 -21.32
C ALA A 437 -35.11 8.37 -20.40
N ALA A 438 -36.39 8.47 -20.77
CA ALA A 438 -37.44 7.73 -20.09
C ALA A 438 -37.42 6.28 -20.59
N TYR A 439 -36.97 5.38 -19.72
CA TYR A 439 -36.85 3.96 -20.00
C TYR A 439 -37.48 3.15 -18.88
N ASN A 440 -38.48 2.34 -19.20
CA ASN A 440 -39.14 1.41 -18.31
C ASN A 440 -39.57 0.17 -19.10
N ASP A 441 -38.81 -0.91 -18.92
CA ASP A 441 -39.01 -2.18 -19.61
C ASP A 441 -40.35 -2.85 -19.26
N LYS A 442 -40.77 -2.76 -18.00
CA LYS A 442 -42.03 -3.37 -17.53
C LYS A 442 -43.27 -2.74 -18.14
N MET A 443 -43.20 -1.45 -18.46
CA MET A 443 -44.30 -0.70 -19.05
C MET A 443 -44.14 -0.51 -20.57
N GLY A 444 -43.08 -1.06 -21.17
CA GLY A 444 -42.75 -0.91 -22.59
C GLY A 444 -42.44 0.54 -23.01
N ILE A 445 -42.00 1.38 -22.06
CA ILE A 445 -41.72 2.80 -22.31
C ILE A 445 -40.24 2.93 -22.62
N HIS A 446 -39.90 3.08 -23.90
CA HIS A 446 -38.52 3.32 -24.34
C HIS A 446 -38.54 4.54 -25.26
N CYS A 447 -38.35 5.73 -24.71
CA CYS A 447 -38.48 6.96 -25.49
C CYS A 447 -37.52 8.06 -25.01
N CYS A 448 -36.70 8.53 -25.94
CA CYS A 448 -35.94 9.77 -25.79
C CYS A 448 -36.72 10.94 -26.37
N ARG A 449 -37.13 11.90 -25.55
CA ARG A 449 -37.88 13.09 -26.03
C ARG A 449 -37.04 14.08 -26.82
N THR A 450 -35.71 13.97 -26.77
CA THR A 450 -34.79 14.93 -27.41
C THR A 450 -34.53 14.60 -28.87
N CYS A 451 -34.38 13.32 -29.21
CA CYS A 451 -34.12 12.87 -30.58
C CYS A 451 -35.14 11.84 -31.11
N ASP A 452 -36.23 11.61 -30.36
CA ASP A 452 -37.30 10.64 -30.64
C ASP A 452 -36.82 9.19 -30.88
N ASN A 453 -35.65 8.85 -30.33
CA ASN A 453 -35.12 7.49 -30.35
C ASN A 453 -35.95 6.57 -29.43
N ARG A 454 -36.23 5.35 -29.90
CA ARG A 454 -37.02 4.33 -29.20
C ARG A 454 -36.34 2.96 -29.07
N THR A 455 -35.16 2.79 -29.66
CA THR A 455 -34.49 1.48 -29.74
C THR A 455 -33.11 1.49 -29.09
N ASN A 456 -32.35 2.59 -29.21
CA ASN A 456 -30.92 2.58 -28.88
C ASN A 456 -30.61 3.26 -27.53
N PHE A 457 -30.68 2.49 -26.44
CA PHE A 457 -30.41 2.95 -25.08
C PHE A 457 -29.25 2.19 -24.43
N ALA A 458 -28.49 2.87 -23.58
CA ALA A 458 -27.45 2.31 -22.74
C ALA A 458 -27.85 2.40 -21.26
N TYR A 459 -27.66 1.31 -20.53
CA TYR A 459 -27.78 1.30 -19.07
C TYR A 459 -26.50 1.89 -18.46
N VAL A 460 -26.64 2.86 -17.55
CA VAL A 460 -25.53 3.57 -16.93
C VAL A 460 -25.75 3.69 -15.43
N GLU A 461 -24.71 3.33 -14.69
CA GLU A 461 -24.61 3.44 -13.24
C GLU A 461 -24.01 4.79 -12.87
N ILE A 462 -24.78 5.64 -12.22
CA ILE A 462 -24.35 6.97 -11.76
C ILE A 462 -24.88 7.25 -10.36
N PRO A 463 -24.14 7.98 -9.50
CA PRO A 463 -24.70 8.48 -8.24
C PRO A 463 -25.95 9.32 -8.49
N TYR A 464 -26.94 9.26 -7.59
CA TYR A 464 -28.14 10.10 -7.70
C TYR A 464 -27.79 11.59 -7.70
N ALA A 465 -26.75 11.99 -6.95
CA ALA A 465 -26.23 13.34 -6.96
C ALA A 465 -25.79 13.80 -8.36
N CYS A 466 -25.17 12.91 -9.15
CA CYS A 466 -24.74 13.20 -10.53
C CYS A 466 -25.95 13.43 -11.46
N LYS A 467 -27.02 12.66 -11.28
CA LYS A 467 -28.28 12.86 -12.00
C LYS A 467 -28.88 14.25 -11.71
N LEU A 468 -28.93 14.65 -10.44
CA LEU A 468 -29.44 15.97 -10.04
C LEU A 468 -28.61 17.10 -10.65
N LEU A 469 -27.28 17.00 -10.56
CA LEU A 469 -26.38 17.97 -11.19
C LEU A 469 -26.65 18.11 -12.70
N PHE A 470 -26.88 17.01 -13.40
CA PHE A 470 -27.21 17.07 -14.83
C PHE A 470 -28.54 17.75 -15.10
N GLN A 471 -29.53 17.58 -14.23
CA GLN A 471 -30.81 18.27 -14.33
C GLN A 471 -30.67 19.77 -14.02
N GLU A 472 -29.87 20.15 -13.02
CA GLU A 472 -29.59 21.56 -12.69
C GLU A 472 -28.83 22.26 -13.83
N LEU A 473 -27.83 21.61 -14.43
CA LEU A 473 -27.12 22.13 -15.60
C LEU A 473 -28.08 22.34 -16.79
N GLN A 474 -29.05 21.45 -16.98
CA GLN A 474 -30.09 21.62 -18.01
C GLN A 474 -30.96 22.84 -17.76
N THR A 475 -31.25 23.20 -16.50
CA THR A 475 -31.98 24.45 -16.17
C THR A 475 -31.19 25.71 -16.53
N MET A 476 -29.85 25.61 -16.60
CA MET A 476 -28.95 26.68 -17.02
C MET A 476 -28.64 26.64 -18.53
N ASN A 477 -29.42 25.88 -19.32
CA ASN A 477 -29.20 25.66 -20.75
C ASN A 477 -27.85 25.01 -21.10
N ILE A 478 -27.23 24.30 -20.15
CA ILE A 478 -26.06 23.47 -20.39
C ILE A 478 -26.56 22.04 -20.57
N ALA A 479 -26.24 21.41 -21.70
CA ALA A 479 -26.68 20.04 -22.00
C ALA A 479 -25.54 19.03 -21.72
N PRO A 480 -25.48 18.42 -20.52
CA PRO A 480 -24.51 17.37 -20.23
C PRO A 480 -24.86 16.10 -21.01
N ARG A 481 -24.03 15.75 -21.99
CA ARG A 481 -24.19 14.55 -22.82
C ARG A 481 -23.27 13.44 -22.32
N ILE A 482 -23.84 12.30 -21.96
CA ILE A 482 -23.13 11.08 -21.59
C ILE A 482 -22.90 10.27 -22.86
N MET A 483 -21.64 10.18 -23.29
CA MET A 483 -21.24 9.38 -24.45
C MET A 483 -20.88 7.97 -23.97
N THR A 484 -21.66 6.97 -24.41
CA THR A 484 -21.56 5.56 -23.99
C THR A 484 -21.38 4.63 -25.16
#